data_AF-A0A5E4GJ05-F1
#
_entry.id   AF-A0A5E4GJ05-F1
#
_cell.length_a   1.000
_cell.length_b   1.000
_cell.length_c   1.000
_cell.angle_alpha   90.00
_cell.angle_beta   90.00
_cell.angle_gamma   90.00
#
_symmetry.space_group_name_H-M   'P 1'
#
loop_
_entity.id
_entity.type
_entity.pdbx_description
1 polymer ?
#
loop_
_entity_poly.entity_id
_entity_poly.type
_entity_poly.pdbx_seq_one_letter_code
_entity_poly.pdbx_strand_id
1 'polypeptide(L)'
;MQHGKDDTCSMAKKIDFIEASKQKLLGNCLESCSIEELQQTENQLERSLSKIRARKTQLLREQIEKLKEEGKNLFEQNAKLREKCGMQPLGPSSKIKDGQNRAVCQPQTPDMEDVETDLVIGPPERRSGQNL
;
A
#
# COMPACT_ATOMS: atom_id res chain seq x y z
N MET A 1 7.29 -23.60 -46.80
CA MET A 1 7.97 -24.36 -45.72
C MET A 1 9.12 -23.59 -45.08
N GLN A 2 9.96 -22.85 -45.81
CA GLN A 2 11.06 -22.05 -45.23
C GLN A 2 10.56 -20.83 -44.41
N HIS A 3 9.64 -20.04 -44.99
CA HIS A 3 9.17 -18.78 -44.42
C HIS A 3 8.56 -18.92 -43.00
N GLY A 4 7.71 -19.92 -42.78
CA GLY A 4 7.13 -20.16 -41.44
C GLY A 4 8.14 -20.59 -40.37
N LYS A 5 9.28 -21.19 -40.76
CA LYS A 5 10.37 -21.51 -39.83
C LYS A 5 11.11 -20.24 -39.42
N ASP A 6 11.31 -19.31 -40.35
CA ASP A 6 11.95 -18.02 -40.09
C ASP A 6 11.09 -17.14 -39.16
N ASP A 7 9.77 -17.11 -39.39
CA ASP A 7 8.82 -16.40 -38.53
C ASP A 7 8.81 -16.96 -37.10
N THR A 8 8.83 -18.30 -36.98
CA THR A 8 8.88 -18.99 -35.68
C THR A 8 10.18 -18.65 -34.94
N CYS A 9 11.31 -18.66 -35.64
CA CYS A 9 12.62 -18.30 -35.08
C CYS A 9 12.66 -16.84 -34.62
N SER A 10 12.06 -15.93 -35.40
CA SER A 10 11.93 -14.51 -35.05
C SER A 10 11.11 -14.31 -33.77
N MET A 11 9.97 -14.99 -33.65
CA MET A 11 9.13 -14.91 -32.44
C MET A 11 9.83 -15.48 -31.21
N ALA A 12 10.53 -16.61 -31.34
CA ALA A 12 11.31 -17.20 -30.24
C ALA A 12 12.34 -16.20 -29.70
N LYS A 13 13.14 -15.58 -30.57
CA LYS A 13 14.12 -14.55 -30.18
C LYS A 13 13.48 -13.36 -29.47
N LYS A 14 12.27 -12.97 -29.88
CA LYS A 14 11.54 -11.86 -29.26
C LYS A 14 11.04 -12.23 -27.86
N ILE A 15 10.60 -13.47 -27.67
CA ILE A 15 10.23 -13.99 -26.35
C ILE A 15 11.46 -13.98 -25.42
N ASP A 16 12.58 -14.54 -25.88
CA ASP A 16 13.82 -14.59 -25.10
C ASP A 16 14.29 -13.19 -24.68
N PHE A 17 14.22 -12.23 -25.61
CA PHE A 17 14.55 -10.83 -25.33
C PHE A 17 13.63 -10.21 -24.27
N ILE A 18 12.31 -10.41 -24.38
CA ILE A 18 11.34 -9.89 -23.41
C ILE A 18 11.55 -10.54 -22.04
N GLU A 19 11.82 -11.84 -22.00
CA GLU A 19 12.05 -12.56 -20.76
C GLU A 19 13.35 -12.11 -20.07
N ALA A 20 14.43 -11.95 -20.82
CA ALA A 20 15.68 -11.39 -20.30
C ALA A 20 15.49 -9.96 -19.76
N SER A 21 14.76 -9.11 -20.50
CA SER A 21 14.41 -7.76 -20.07
C SER A 21 13.58 -7.77 -18.78
N LYS A 22 12.60 -8.68 -18.67
CA LYS A 22 11.79 -8.87 -17.46
C LYS A 22 12.64 -9.28 -16.27
N GLN A 23 13.59 -10.20 -16.44
CA GLN A 23 14.49 -10.63 -15.36
C GLN A 23 15.32 -9.45 -14.84
N LYS A 24 15.91 -8.64 -15.74
CA LYS A 24 16.64 -7.41 -15.34
C LYS A 24 15.75 -6.44 -14.56
N LEU A 25 14.52 -6.18 -15.03
CA LEU A 25 13.56 -5.31 -14.32
C LEU A 25 13.14 -5.85 -12.94
N LEU A 26 13.21 -7.15 -12.73
CA LEU A 26 12.96 -7.80 -11.44
C LEU A 26 14.20 -7.84 -10.53
N GLY A 27 15.34 -7.35 -11.01
CA GLY A 27 16.60 -7.36 -10.26
C GLY A 27 17.37 -8.68 -10.34
N ASN A 28 17.03 -9.55 -11.29
CA ASN A 28 17.70 -10.83 -11.51
C ASN A 28 18.75 -10.73 -12.62
N CYS A 29 19.74 -11.63 -12.60
CA CYS A 29 20.77 -11.75 -13.64
C CYS A 29 21.55 -10.44 -13.93
N LEU A 30 21.82 -9.66 -12.88
CA LEU A 30 22.46 -8.35 -13.00
C LEU A 30 24.00 -8.42 -13.12
N GLU A 31 24.60 -9.57 -12.85
CA GLU A 31 26.06 -9.79 -12.85
C GLU A 31 26.71 -9.46 -14.20
N SER A 32 25.97 -9.58 -15.30
CA SER A 32 26.43 -9.28 -16.66
C SER A 32 26.06 -7.88 -17.15
N CYS A 33 25.38 -7.07 -16.33
CA CYS A 33 24.94 -5.74 -16.74
C CYS A 33 26.05 -4.70 -16.54
N SER A 34 26.17 -3.76 -17.48
CA SER A 34 27.04 -2.61 -17.30
C SER A 34 26.45 -1.61 -16.29
N ILE A 35 27.28 -0.69 -15.81
CA ILE A 35 26.82 0.39 -14.91
C ILE A 35 25.77 1.25 -15.61
N GLU A 36 25.95 1.56 -16.90
CA GLU A 36 24.96 2.34 -17.66
C GLU A 36 23.62 1.59 -17.80
N GLU A 37 23.65 0.28 -18.07
CA GLU A 37 22.43 -0.53 -18.16
C GLU A 37 21.68 -0.60 -16.82
N LEU A 38 22.42 -0.75 -15.71
CA LEU A 38 21.85 -0.74 -14.36
C LEU A 38 21.19 0.60 -14.05
N GLN A 39 21.87 1.70 -14.35
CA GLN A 39 21.33 3.03 -14.11
C GLN A 39 20.12 3.34 -14.99
N GLN A 40 20.10 2.88 -16.25
CA GLN A 40 18.92 2.98 -17.09
C GLN A 40 17.72 2.22 -16.49
N THR A 41 17.97 1.00 -16.00
CA THR A 41 16.95 0.15 -15.38
C THR A 41 16.39 0.78 -14.12
N GLU A 42 17.26 1.30 -13.24
CA GLU A 42 16.87 2.04 -12.04
C GLU A 42 15.98 3.24 -12.37
N ASN A 43 16.43 4.09 -13.31
CA ASN A 43 15.67 5.25 -13.75
C ASN A 43 14.28 4.87 -14.32
N GLN A 44 14.19 3.77 -15.06
CA GLN A 44 12.93 3.27 -15.59
C GLN A 44 11.98 2.81 -14.47
N LEU A 45 12.51 2.07 -13.49
CA LEU A 45 11.75 1.60 -12.33
C LEU A 45 11.27 2.77 -11.47
N GLU A 46 12.13 3.76 -11.19
CA GLU A 46 11.77 4.93 -10.41
C GLU A 46 10.62 5.73 -11.07
N ARG A 47 10.77 6.04 -12.37
CA ARG A 47 9.74 6.79 -13.12
C ARG A 47 8.40 6.05 -13.16
N SER A 48 8.42 4.74 -13.41
CA SER A 48 7.19 3.94 -13.49
C SER A 48 6.54 3.79 -12.13
N LEU A 49 7.31 3.54 -11.08
CA LEU A 49 6.82 3.44 -9.71
C LEU A 49 6.23 4.76 -9.21
N SER A 50 6.87 5.88 -9.51
CA SER A 50 6.35 7.23 -9.22
C SER A 50 4.97 7.44 -9.85
N LYS A 51 4.82 7.10 -11.15
CA LYS A 51 3.53 7.17 -11.85
C LYS A 51 2.46 6.27 -11.22
N ILE A 52 2.81 5.03 -10.87
CA ILE A 52 1.90 4.07 -10.23
C ILE A 52 1.42 4.60 -8.89
N ARG A 53 2.35 5.09 -8.05
CA ARG A 53 2.03 5.67 -6.74
C ARG A 53 1.12 6.88 -6.89
N ALA A 54 1.45 7.83 -7.77
CA ALA A 54 0.63 9.01 -8.03
C ALA A 54 -0.81 8.64 -8.42
N ARG A 55 -0.97 7.70 -9.35
CA ARG A 55 -2.29 7.22 -9.79
C ARG A 55 -3.05 6.53 -8.66
N LYS A 56 -2.39 5.68 -7.87
CA LYS A 56 -3.01 5.00 -6.72
C LYS A 56 -3.49 6.02 -5.68
N THR A 57 -2.67 7.01 -5.35
CA THR A 57 -3.04 8.07 -4.41
C THR A 57 -4.20 8.90 -4.94
N GLN A 58 -4.20 9.25 -6.23
CA GLN A 58 -5.31 9.97 -6.85
C GLN A 58 -6.62 9.18 -6.72
N LEU A 59 -6.63 7.91 -7.13
CA LEU A 59 -7.82 7.07 -7.08
C LEU A 59 -8.35 6.90 -5.64
N LEU A 60 -7.46 6.76 -4.66
CA LEU A 60 -7.85 6.68 -3.25
C LEU A 60 -8.48 7.99 -2.75
N ARG A 61 -7.94 9.15 -3.17
CA ARG A 61 -8.55 10.45 -2.84
C ARG A 61 -9.95 10.57 -3.41
N GLU A 62 -10.13 10.22 -4.69
CA GLU A 62 -11.44 10.23 -5.35
C GLU A 62 -12.46 9.32 -4.62
N GLN A 63 -12.03 8.14 -4.17
CA GLN A 63 -12.88 7.23 -3.38
C GLN A 63 -13.24 7.81 -2.00
N ILE A 64 -12.29 8.44 -1.31
CA ILE A 64 -12.52 9.09 -0.02
C ILE A 64 -13.53 10.23 -0.18
N GLU A 65 -13.37 11.07 -1.20
CA GLU A 65 -14.28 12.19 -1.47
C GLU A 65 -15.70 11.70 -1.77
N LYS A 66 -15.83 10.68 -2.62
CA LYS A 66 -17.13 10.04 -2.91
C LYS A 66 -17.80 9.52 -1.63
N LEU A 67 -17.07 8.79 -0.79
CA LEU A 67 -17.61 8.27 0.47
C LEU A 67 -17.99 9.37 1.47
N LYS A 68 -17.22 10.47 1.51
CA LYS A 68 -17.57 11.64 2.35
C LYS A 68 -18.88 12.29 1.89
N GLU A 69 -19.07 12.43 0.58
CA GLU A 69 -20.31 12.98 0.02
C GLU A 69 -21.51 12.06 0.28
N GLU A 70 -21.35 10.76 0.05
CA GLU A 70 -22.37 9.75 0.36
C GLU A 70 -22.73 9.77 1.86
N GLY A 71 -21.73 9.82 2.74
CA GLY A 71 -21.93 9.93 4.18
C GLY A 71 -22.70 11.20 4.57
N LYS A 72 -22.39 12.35 3.97
CA LYS A 72 -23.12 13.60 4.19
C LYS A 72 -24.58 13.50 3.74
N ASN A 73 -24.82 12.95 2.55
CA ASN A 73 -26.16 12.78 2.00
C ASN A 73 -27.01 11.84 2.86
N LEU A 74 -26.45 10.71 3.29
CA LEU A 74 -27.13 9.77 4.19
C LEU A 74 -27.43 10.41 5.54
N PHE A 75 -26.50 11.19 6.10
CA PHE A 75 -26.72 11.91 7.35
C PHE A 75 -27.90 12.89 7.24
N GLU A 76 -27.96 13.67 6.15
CA GLU A 76 -29.05 14.62 5.91
C GLU A 76 -30.41 13.91 5.72
N GLN A 77 -30.44 12.83 4.94
CA GLN A 77 -31.66 12.03 4.75
C GLN A 77 -32.13 11.40 6.06
N ASN A 78 -31.21 10.88 6.86
CA ASN A 78 -31.52 10.26 8.15
C ASN A 78 -32.06 11.31 9.14
N ALA A 79 -31.50 12.52 9.16
CA ALA A 79 -32.02 13.62 9.97
C ALA A 79 -33.47 13.97 9.59
N LYS A 80 -33.77 14.11 8.29
CA LYS A 80 -35.13 14.36 7.77
C LYS A 80 -36.13 13.26 8.14
N LEU A 81 -35.71 11.99 8.08
CA LEU A 81 -36.57 10.87 8.47
C LEU A 81 -36.84 10.85 9.97
N ARG A 82 -35.83 11.13 10.79
CA ARG A 82 -35.98 11.15 12.26
C ARG A 82 -36.90 12.28 12.73
N GLU A 83 -36.85 13.44 12.09
CA GLU A 83 -37.81 14.53 12.30
C GLU A 83 -39.25 14.07 12.00
N LYS A 84 -39.48 13.43 10.83
CA LYS A 84 -40.80 12.90 10.46
C LYS A 84 -41.31 11.83 11.44
N CYS A 85 -40.42 11.07 12.06
CA CYS A 85 -40.76 10.04 13.05
C CYS A 85 -40.82 10.56 14.50
N GLY A 86 -40.69 11.88 14.74
CA GLY A 86 -40.75 12.46 16.08
C GLY A 86 -39.56 12.10 16.98
N MET A 87 -38.43 11.69 16.39
CA MET A 87 -37.21 11.32 17.11
C MET A 87 -36.25 12.52 17.25
N GLN A 88 -35.65 12.69 18.45
CA GLN A 88 -34.66 13.73 18.77
C GLN A 88 -33.47 13.74 17.80
N PRO A 89 -32.97 14.86 17.26
CA PRO A 89 -31.83 14.90 16.32
C PRO A 89 -30.58 14.18 16.86
N LEU A 90 -29.92 13.38 16.01
CA LEU A 90 -28.64 12.78 16.35
C LEU A 90 -27.62 13.92 16.22
N GLY A 91 -26.97 14.28 17.31
CA GLY A 91 -25.84 15.21 17.25
C GLY A 91 -24.78 14.70 16.27
N PRO A 92 -23.83 15.56 15.83
CA PRO A 92 -22.75 15.13 14.97
C PRO A 92 -21.93 14.06 15.69
N SER A 93 -22.28 12.78 15.47
CA SER A 93 -21.55 11.64 15.98
C SER A 93 -20.16 11.72 15.38
N SER A 94 -19.18 11.91 16.25
CA SER A 94 -17.74 12.03 16.04
C SER A 94 -17.33 12.32 14.60
N LYS A 95 -16.88 13.55 14.37
CA LYS A 95 -15.95 13.84 13.26
C LYS A 95 -14.87 12.75 13.31
N ILE A 96 -14.90 11.82 12.38
CA ILE A 96 -13.73 11.00 12.08
C ILE A 96 -12.72 12.04 11.62
N LYS A 97 -11.88 12.49 12.56
CA LYS A 97 -10.83 13.45 12.28
C LYS A 97 -9.96 12.77 11.23
N ASP A 98 -9.98 13.33 10.02
CA ASP A 98 -8.94 13.11 9.04
C ASP A 98 -7.60 13.13 9.78
N GLY A 99 -6.77 12.11 9.56
CA GLY A 99 -5.53 11.86 10.28
C GLY A 99 -4.51 13.00 10.15
N GLN A 100 -4.67 14.03 10.98
CA GLN A 100 -3.69 15.06 11.28
C GLN A 100 -3.71 15.34 12.79
N ASN A 101 -3.30 14.36 13.58
CA ASN A 101 -2.67 14.65 14.87
C ASN A 101 -1.16 14.75 14.62
N ARG A 102 -0.70 15.93 14.18
CA ARG A 102 0.61 16.42 14.62
C ARG A 102 0.39 17.17 15.93
N ALA A 103 -0.02 16.44 16.96
CA ALA A 103 0.22 16.89 18.31
C ALA A 103 1.71 16.62 18.55
N VAL A 104 2.52 17.68 18.56
CA VAL A 104 3.78 17.63 19.29
C VAL A 104 3.38 17.44 20.75
N CYS A 105 3.29 16.17 21.18
CA CYS A 105 3.31 15.82 22.58
C CYS A 105 4.76 15.97 23.00
N GLN A 106 5.12 17.15 23.48
CA GLN A 106 6.32 17.31 24.29
C GLN A 106 6.14 16.39 25.51
N PRO A 107 7.05 15.44 25.78
CA PRO A 107 6.91 14.58 26.95
C PRO A 107 7.09 15.43 28.21
N GLN A 108 5.99 15.77 28.86
CA GLN A 108 6.01 16.02 30.29
C GLN A 108 5.79 14.67 30.93
N THR A 109 6.82 14.15 31.58
CA THR A 109 6.78 12.93 32.37
C THR A 109 6.05 13.24 33.68
N PRO A 110 4.86 12.70 33.97
CA PRO A 110 4.49 12.44 35.34
C PRO A 110 5.34 11.25 35.80
N ASP A 111 5.89 11.32 37.02
CA ASP A 111 6.60 10.22 37.65
C ASP A 111 5.73 8.95 37.63
N MET A 112 6.04 8.05 36.69
CA MET A 112 5.46 6.72 36.61
C MET A 112 6.57 5.78 37.04
N GLU A 113 6.40 5.13 38.18
CA GLU A 113 7.30 4.06 38.62
C GLU A 113 7.26 2.94 37.57
N ASP A 114 8.44 2.56 37.08
CA ASP A 114 8.59 1.47 36.11
C ASP A 114 8.18 0.15 36.78
N VAL A 115 7.00 -0.35 36.43
CA VAL A 115 6.62 -1.74 36.72
C VAL A 115 7.17 -2.64 35.61
N GLU A 116 8.19 -3.41 35.96
CA GLU A 116 8.77 -4.43 35.09
C GLU A 116 7.69 -5.45 34.73
N THR A 117 7.37 -5.55 33.44
CA THR A 117 6.45 -6.56 32.93
C THR A 117 7.24 -7.47 31.99
N ASP A 118 7.23 -8.77 32.28
CA ASP A 118 7.88 -9.80 31.45
C ASP A 118 7.08 -10.07 30.17
N LEU A 119 6.93 -9.03 29.34
CA LEU A 119 6.25 -9.12 28.06
C LEU A 119 7.26 -9.46 26.96
N VAL A 120 7.39 -10.75 26.66
CA VAL A 120 8.19 -11.22 25.52
C VAL A 120 7.38 -11.03 24.24
N ILE A 121 7.57 -9.91 23.55
CA ILE A 121 7.02 -9.68 22.21
C ILE A 121 7.96 -10.33 21.19
N GLY A 122 7.79 -11.63 20.97
CA GLY A 122 8.54 -12.39 19.98
C GLY A 122 7.72 -13.57 19.44
N PRO A 123 8.10 -14.14 18.28
CA PRO A 123 7.50 -15.39 17.80
C PRO A 123 7.60 -16.47 18.89
N PRO A 124 6.56 -17.30 19.10
CA PRO A 124 6.53 -18.26 20.20
C PRO A 124 7.71 -19.24 20.12
N GLU A 125 8.34 -19.53 21.26
CA GLU A 125 9.40 -20.54 21.36
C GLU A 125 8.87 -21.89 20.87
N ARG A 126 9.57 -22.47 19.89
CA ARG A 126 9.35 -23.86 19.51
C ARG A 126 9.89 -24.72 20.65
N ARG A 127 8.99 -25.31 21.44
CA ARG A 127 9.36 -26.33 22.42
C ARG A 127 9.99 -27.51 21.67
N SER A 128 11.31 -27.55 21.57
CA SER A 128 12.02 -28.79 21.28
C SER A 128 11.86 -29.68 22.49
N GLY A 129 10.92 -30.63 22.41
CA GLY A 129 10.80 -31.70 23.38
C GLY A 129 12.08 -32.54 23.34
N GLN A 130 13.02 -32.21 24.22
CA GLN A 130 14.01 -33.13 24.72
C GLN A 130 13.70 -33.39 26.20
N ASN A 131 14.05 -34.62 26.60
CA ASN A 131 14.01 -35.25 27.92
C ASN A 131 12.81 -36.19 28.09
N LEU A 132 13.05 -37.50 27.92
CA LEU A 132 13.61 -38.47 28.89
C LEU A 132 12.53 -38.98 29.83
#